data_AF-A0A2I4ATE9-F1
#
_entry.id   AF-A0A2I4ATE9-F1
#
_cell.length_a   1.000
_cell.length_b   1.000
_cell.length_c   1.000
_cell.angle_alpha   90.00
_cell.angle_beta   90.00
_cell.angle_gamma   90.00
#
_symmetry.space_group_name_H-M   'P 1'
#
loop_
_entity.id
_entity.type
_entity.pdbx_description
1 polymer ?
#
loop_
_entity_poly.entity_id
_entity_poly.type
_entity_poly.pdbx_seq_one_letter_code
_entity_poly.pdbx_strand_id
1 'polypeptide(L)'
;MCDKYIEGGCNIVSLLQDADIWLFRSDFVFDFPRPTMPNIVYIGGFQCKPAQPLPADLEEFVQSAGEHGVIVMSLGSVVKALPKRMAEDIASVFAKLPQKVIWRHNGEHPSTLGNNTLIVDWMPQTDLLGHPQVKLFIAHGGTNGVQEAIYHGVPVLGIPLFFDQYDNLLRLQERGAAKILQLAEINGHTFESSVKEVLYKDSYRQNMQRLSRLHRDQPISPMEKAIFWVEYVMRHKGAGHLRTEAYKMPWYSYYSIDVLLFLMAVVAVLFLSVYAVIRLLCCRRRNTKIKQN
;
A
#
# COMPACT_ATOMS: atom_id res chain seq x y z
N MET A 1 16.30 19.87 4.76
CA MET A 1 16.94 19.05 3.71
C MET A 1 17.29 19.93 2.52
N CYS A 2 16.31 20.55 1.85
CA CYS A 2 16.53 21.55 0.79
C CYS A 2 17.55 22.62 1.19
N ASP A 3 17.30 23.35 2.28
CA ASP A 3 18.19 24.43 2.73
C ASP A 3 19.58 23.97 3.17
N LYS A 4 19.75 22.69 3.47
CA LYS A 4 21.02 22.13 3.98
C LYS A 4 21.90 21.55 2.86
N TYR A 5 21.29 21.00 1.81
CA TYR A 5 22.00 20.18 0.82
C TYR A 5 21.84 20.65 -0.62
N ILE A 6 20.98 21.63 -0.90
CA ILE A 6 20.72 22.11 -2.26
C ILE A 6 21.03 23.61 -2.32
N GLU A 7 22.15 23.95 -2.96
CA GLU A 7 22.58 25.33 -3.18
C GLU A 7 21.55 26.10 -4.03
N GLY A 8 21.25 27.34 -3.65
CA GLY A 8 20.22 28.18 -4.28
C GLY A 8 18.82 28.08 -3.67
N GLY A 9 18.62 27.16 -2.72
CA GLY A 9 17.33 26.91 -2.07
C GLY A 9 16.38 26.11 -2.95
N CYS A 10 15.66 25.15 -2.37
CA CYS A 10 14.59 24.45 -3.06
C CYS A 10 13.30 24.39 -2.24
N ASN A 11 12.17 24.47 -2.94
CA ASN A 11 10.90 24.04 -2.39
C ASN A 11 10.79 22.52 -2.62
N ILE A 12 10.27 21.78 -1.64
CA ILE A 12 9.99 20.35 -1.84
C ILE A 12 9.10 20.11 -3.05
N VAL A 13 8.11 20.97 -3.31
CA VAL A 13 7.23 20.84 -4.49
C VAL A 13 8.02 20.94 -5.79
N SER A 14 8.91 21.92 -5.91
CA SER A 14 9.73 22.07 -7.13
C SER A 14 10.68 20.89 -7.29
N LEU A 15 11.31 20.43 -6.20
CA LEU A 15 12.18 19.25 -6.23
C LEU A 15 11.45 18.00 -6.74
N LEU A 16 10.21 17.77 -6.30
CA LEU A 16 9.40 16.64 -6.74
C LEU A 16 8.99 16.80 -8.22
N GLN A 17 8.58 18.00 -8.64
CA GLN A 17 8.20 18.28 -10.03
C GLN A 17 9.40 18.22 -11.00
N ASP A 18 10.60 18.51 -10.51
CA ASP A 18 11.85 18.54 -11.27
C ASP A 18 12.57 17.21 -11.39
N ALA A 19 12.15 16.20 -10.63
CA ALA A 19 12.70 14.87 -10.72
C ALA A 19 12.54 14.28 -12.13
N ASP A 20 13.67 13.95 -12.75
CA ASP A 20 13.73 13.28 -14.05
C ASP A 20 13.07 11.90 -14.03
N ILE A 21 13.31 11.14 -12.95
CA ILE A 21 12.74 9.81 -12.72
C ILE A 21 12.29 9.69 -11.27
N TRP A 22 11.16 9.01 -11.07
CA TRP A 22 10.65 8.60 -9.77
C TRP A 22 10.79 7.10 -9.60
N LEU A 23 11.70 6.68 -8.72
CA LEU A 23 11.75 5.31 -8.25
C LEU A 23 10.65 5.09 -7.20
N PHE A 24 9.50 4.60 -7.67
CA PHE A 24 8.32 4.43 -6.85
C PHE A 24 8.34 3.07 -6.15
N ARG A 25 8.37 3.07 -4.81
CA ARG A 25 8.56 1.89 -3.95
C ARG A 25 7.33 0.97 -3.83
N SER A 26 6.56 0.85 -4.90
CA SER A 26 5.34 0.04 -4.97
C SER A 26 5.28 -0.72 -6.29
N ASP A 27 4.28 -1.58 -6.41
CA ASP A 27 3.93 -2.34 -7.61
C ASP A 27 2.41 -2.55 -7.61
N PHE A 28 1.83 -2.97 -8.74
CA PHE A 28 0.37 -3.13 -8.83
C PHE A 28 -0.17 -4.45 -8.27
N VAL A 29 0.71 -5.35 -7.83
CA VAL A 29 0.28 -6.49 -7.00
C VAL A 29 -0.07 -5.98 -5.60
N PHE A 30 0.65 -4.99 -5.08
CA PHE A 30 0.34 -4.32 -3.82
C PHE A 30 -0.66 -3.15 -3.97
N ASP A 31 -0.37 -2.18 -4.85
CA ASP A 31 -1.14 -0.95 -5.06
C ASP A 31 -2.33 -1.14 -6.01
N PHE A 32 -3.30 -0.23 -5.96
CA PHE A 32 -4.36 -0.18 -6.98
C PHE A 32 -3.85 0.43 -8.30
N PRO A 33 -4.31 -0.08 -9.46
CA PRO A 33 -3.91 0.44 -10.77
C PRO A 33 -4.34 1.90 -10.92
N ARG A 34 -3.45 2.72 -11.48
CA ARG A 34 -3.72 4.12 -11.80
C ARG A 34 -2.84 4.59 -12.97
N PRO A 35 -3.28 5.58 -13.75
CA PRO A 35 -2.42 6.22 -14.74
C PRO A 35 -1.19 6.82 -14.08
N THR A 36 -0.02 6.61 -14.68
CA THR A 36 1.23 7.22 -14.24
C THR A 36 2.00 7.82 -15.40
N MET A 37 2.79 8.84 -15.07
CA MET A 37 3.70 9.45 -16.02
C MET A 37 4.82 8.47 -16.42
N PRO A 38 5.37 8.58 -17.65
CA PRO A 38 6.45 7.72 -18.11
C PRO A 38 7.72 7.76 -17.24
N ASN A 39 7.93 8.85 -16.50
CA ASN A 39 9.04 8.96 -15.57
C ASN A 39 8.83 8.26 -14.21
N ILE A 40 7.69 7.60 -13.99
CA ILE A 40 7.44 6.83 -12.76
C ILE A 40 7.81 5.38 -12.99
N VAL A 41 8.85 4.93 -12.29
CA VAL A 41 9.41 3.58 -12.38
C VAL A 41 9.06 2.80 -11.12
N TYR A 42 8.21 1.80 -11.28
CA TYR A 42 7.77 0.94 -10.17
C TYR A 42 8.83 -0.09 -9.79
N ILE A 43 9.31 0.02 -8.55
CA ILE A 43 10.35 -0.82 -7.93
C ILE A 43 9.86 -1.47 -6.63
N GLY A 44 8.56 -1.75 -6.51
CA GLY A 44 8.00 -2.51 -5.38
C GLY A 44 8.73 -3.83 -5.16
N GLY A 45 8.97 -4.17 -3.90
CA GLY A 45 9.71 -5.38 -3.52
C GLY A 45 11.23 -5.31 -3.66
N PHE A 46 11.83 -4.15 -3.97
CA PHE A 46 13.29 -4.01 -4.13
C PHE A 46 14.11 -4.42 -2.90
N GLN A 47 13.51 -4.36 -1.70
CA GLN A 47 14.13 -4.80 -0.46
C GLN A 47 14.00 -6.31 -0.20
N CYS A 48 13.07 -6.98 -0.89
CA CYS A 48 12.78 -8.40 -0.66
C CYS A 48 13.89 -9.28 -1.24
N LYS A 49 14.25 -10.33 -0.50
CA LYS A 49 15.32 -11.26 -0.87
C LYS A 49 14.87 -12.69 -0.60
N PRO A 50 15.42 -13.70 -1.32
CA PRO A 50 15.27 -15.09 -0.93
C PRO A 50 15.74 -15.30 0.52
N ALA A 51 14.98 -16.11 1.27
CA ALA A 51 15.31 -16.43 2.65
C ALA A 51 16.67 -17.13 2.73
N GLN A 52 17.46 -16.72 3.71
CA GLN A 52 18.69 -17.37 4.13
C GLN A 52 18.40 -18.38 5.25
N PRO A 53 19.30 -19.35 5.50
CA PRO A 53 19.17 -20.26 6.63
C PRO A 53 19.06 -19.51 7.97
N LEU A 54 18.15 -19.97 8.83
CA LEU A 54 18.00 -19.41 10.18
C LEU A 54 19.17 -19.83 11.09
N PRO A 55 19.49 -19.04 12.12
CA PRO A 55 20.35 -19.49 13.22
C PRO A 55 19.84 -20.82 13.81
N ALA A 56 20.75 -21.70 14.24
CA ALA A 56 20.42 -23.08 14.59
C ALA A 56 19.39 -23.20 15.72
N ASP A 57 19.46 -22.33 16.72
CA ASP A 57 18.51 -22.24 17.84
C ASP A 57 17.10 -21.82 17.38
N LEU A 58 17.04 -20.87 16.44
CA LEU A 58 15.77 -20.41 15.88
C LEU A 58 15.18 -21.46 14.93
N GLU A 59 16.01 -22.12 14.13
CA GLU A 59 15.62 -23.23 13.26
C GLU A 59 15.04 -24.39 14.08
N GLU A 60 15.71 -24.79 15.17
CA GLU A 60 15.21 -25.83 16.08
C GLU A 60 13.82 -25.47 16.65
N PHE A 61 13.64 -24.22 17.10
CA PHE A 61 12.36 -23.74 17.58
C PHE A 61 11.27 -23.80 16.49
N VAL A 62 11.58 -23.35 15.28
CA VAL A 62 10.67 -23.33 14.13
C VAL A 62 10.29 -24.76 13.70
N GLN A 63 11.24 -25.69 13.67
CA GLN A 63 10.99 -27.09 13.31
C GLN A 63 10.19 -27.83 14.39
N SER A 64 10.32 -27.44 15.65
CA SER A 64 9.51 -27.99 16.75
C SER A 64 8.00 -27.70 16.64
N ALA A 65 7.58 -26.87 15.68
CA ALA A 65 6.18 -26.56 15.43
C ALA A 65 5.36 -27.71 14.80
N GLY A 66 6.03 -28.73 14.24
CA GLY A 66 5.38 -29.89 13.65
C GLY A 66 4.44 -29.52 12.49
N GLU A 67 3.23 -30.09 12.50
CA GLU A 67 2.21 -29.86 11.46
C GLU A 67 1.47 -28.52 11.60
N HIS A 68 1.46 -27.93 12.79
CA HIS A 68 0.69 -26.71 13.08
C HIS A 68 1.37 -25.45 12.54
N GLY A 69 2.70 -25.48 12.44
CA GLY A 69 3.51 -24.38 11.90
C GLY A 69 3.68 -23.20 12.85
N VAL A 70 4.22 -22.12 12.29
CA VAL A 70 4.71 -20.95 13.05
C VAL A 70 3.90 -19.70 12.72
N ILE A 71 3.61 -18.92 13.76
CA ILE A 71 3.12 -17.54 13.66
C ILE A 71 4.28 -16.61 13.95
N VAL A 72 4.49 -15.62 13.08
CA VAL A 72 5.45 -14.54 13.32
C VAL A 72 4.68 -13.28 13.68
N MET A 73 5.04 -12.59 14.75
CA MET A 73 4.42 -11.32 15.15
C MET A 73 5.44 -10.19 15.26
N SER A 74 5.20 -9.10 14.54
CA SER A 74 6.05 -7.89 14.54
C SER A 74 5.25 -6.62 14.29
N LEU A 75 5.33 -5.66 15.21
CA LEU A 75 4.67 -4.36 15.08
C LEU A 75 5.61 -3.24 14.59
N GLY A 76 6.70 -3.62 13.92
CA GLY A 76 7.66 -2.68 13.33
C GLY A 76 8.65 -2.12 14.35
N SER A 77 9.66 -1.39 13.88
CA SER A 77 10.77 -0.91 14.71
C SER A 77 10.42 0.26 15.62
N VAL A 78 9.38 1.02 15.27
CA VAL A 78 8.93 2.22 16.01
C VAL A 78 8.19 1.83 17.29
N VAL A 79 7.39 0.77 17.25
CA VAL A 79 6.64 0.27 18.40
C VAL A 79 7.44 -0.83 19.09
N LYS A 80 8.04 -0.48 20.22
CA LYS A 80 8.87 -1.40 21.02
C LYS A 80 8.02 -2.38 21.82
N ALA A 81 6.89 -1.94 22.36
CA ALA A 81 6.06 -2.73 23.24
C ALA A 81 4.58 -2.38 23.11
N LEU A 82 3.72 -3.37 23.35
CA LEU A 82 2.29 -3.19 23.59
C LEU A 82 2.01 -2.86 25.07
N PRO A 83 0.88 -2.20 25.36
CA PRO A 83 0.41 -2.02 26.73
C PRO A 83 0.26 -3.38 27.44
N LYS A 84 0.64 -3.44 28.73
CA LYS A 84 0.67 -4.69 29.53
C LYS A 84 -0.59 -5.54 29.37
N ARG A 85 -1.77 -4.95 29.58
CA ARG A 85 -3.05 -5.67 29.46
C ARG A 85 -3.25 -6.31 28.08
N MET A 86 -2.91 -5.59 27.01
CA MET A 86 -3.03 -6.09 25.65
C MET A 86 -2.03 -7.20 25.37
N ALA A 87 -0.80 -7.06 25.89
CA ALA A 87 0.23 -8.09 25.77
C ALA A 87 -0.16 -9.39 26.51
N GLU A 88 -0.78 -9.27 27.69
CA GLU A 88 -1.36 -10.41 28.43
C GLU A 88 -2.51 -11.08 27.66
N ASP A 89 -3.45 -10.29 27.13
CA ASP A 89 -4.56 -10.85 26.34
C ASP A 89 -4.03 -11.61 25.12
N ILE A 90 -3.06 -11.06 24.39
CA ILE A 90 -2.42 -11.70 23.23
C ILE A 90 -1.65 -12.97 23.63
N ALA A 91 -0.81 -12.90 24.68
CA ALA A 91 -0.04 -14.03 25.16
C ALA A 91 -0.93 -15.19 25.61
N SER A 92 -2.03 -14.89 26.32
CA SER A 92 -3.01 -15.88 26.76
C SER A 92 -3.69 -16.61 25.60
N VAL A 93 -3.87 -15.95 24.45
CA VAL A 93 -4.40 -16.56 23.24
C VAL A 93 -3.34 -17.44 22.59
N PHE A 94 -2.12 -16.93 22.42
CA PHE A 94 -1.02 -17.72 21.87
C PHE A 94 -0.78 -19.00 22.66
N ALA A 95 -0.83 -18.96 23.99
CA ALA A 95 -0.66 -20.13 24.85
C ALA A 95 -1.68 -21.26 24.61
N LYS A 96 -2.86 -20.94 24.05
CA LYS A 96 -3.91 -21.91 23.71
C LYS A 96 -3.77 -22.48 22.30
N LEU A 97 -2.96 -21.86 21.46
CA LEU A 97 -2.78 -22.27 20.07
C LEU A 97 -1.73 -23.37 19.97
N PRO A 98 -1.93 -24.35 19.07
CA PRO A 98 -0.94 -25.40 18.85
C PRO A 98 0.28 -24.93 18.04
N GLN A 99 0.20 -23.75 17.40
CA GLN A 99 1.32 -23.14 16.68
C GLN A 99 2.45 -22.72 17.61
N LYS A 100 3.68 -22.76 17.11
CA LYS A 100 4.78 -22.01 17.70
C LYS A 100 4.66 -20.54 17.32
N VAL A 101 5.05 -19.64 18.21
CA VAL A 101 4.95 -18.20 17.98
C VAL A 101 6.32 -17.57 18.19
N ILE A 102 6.78 -16.79 17.22
CA ILE A 102 7.94 -15.91 17.38
C ILE A 102 7.41 -14.49 17.42
N TRP A 103 7.55 -13.84 18.56
CA TRP A 103 6.98 -12.53 18.81
C TRP A 103 8.07 -11.52 19.14
N ARG A 104 8.25 -10.55 18.24
CA ARG A 104 9.11 -9.40 18.52
C ARG A 104 8.41 -8.44 19.49
N HIS A 105 8.92 -8.35 20.70
CA HIS A 105 8.38 -7.51 21.77
C HIS A 105 9.48 -7.15 22.78
N ASN A 106 9.75 -5.85 22.94
CA ASN A 106 10.77 -5.33 23.86
C ASN A 106 10.16 -4.79 25.17
N GLY A 107 8.95 -5.22 25.53
CA GLY A 107 8.25 -4.83 26.76
C GLY A 107 8.43 -5.83 27.90
N GLU A 108 7.71 -5.61 29.01
CA GLU A 108 7.62 -6.61 30.08
C GLU A 108 7.04 -7.91 29.51
N HIS A 109 7.71 -9.04 29.80
CA HIS A 109 7.21 -10.35 29.38
C HIS A 109 5.84 -10.61 30.03
N PRO A 110 4.79 -10.90 29.25
CA PRO A 110 3.48 -11.22 29.81
C PRO A 110 3.54 -12.42 30.75
N SER A 111 2.87 -12.36 31.89
CA SER A 111 2.76 -13.45 32.84
C SER A 111 1.97 -14.66 32.30
N THR A 112 1.13 -14.44 31.30
CA THR A 112 0.33 -15.45 30.59
C THR A 112 1.05 -16.11 29.40
N LEU A 113 2.36 -15.90 29.25
CA LEU A 113 3.15 -16.45 28.15
C LEU A 113 3.20 -17.99 28.18
N GLY A 114 2.81 -18.62 27.07
CA GLY A 114 2.89 -20.07 26.89
C GLY A 114 4.28 -20.54 26.47
N ASN A 115 4.58 -21.82 26.71
CA ASN A 115 5.85 -22.48 26.30
C ASN A 115 6.01 -22.61 24.77
N ASN A 116 4.97 -22.32 24.01
CA ASN A 116 4.98 -22.30 22.55
C ASN A 116 5.40 -20.94 21.97
N THR A 117 5.59 -19.91 22.79
CA THR A 117 5.90 -18.55 22.35
C THR A 117 7.32 -18.16 22.75
N LEU A 118 8.12 -17.78 21.75
CA LEU A 118 9.44 -17.19 21.90
C LEU A 118 9.35 -15.67 21.73
N ILE A 119 9.61 -14.93 22.81
CA ILE A 119 9.75 -13.47 22.77
C ILE A 119 11.19 -13.12 22.40
N VAL A 120 11.36 -12.21 21.44
CA VAL A 120 12.67 -11.75 20.97
C VAL A 120 12.71 -10.24 20.83
N ASP A 121 13.89 -9.64 21.02
CA ASP A 121 14.10 -8.22 20.76
C ASP A 121 14.21 -7.92 19.25
N TRP A 122 14.74 -8.89 18.51
CA TRP A 122 14.99 -8.82 17.07
C TRP A 122 14.90 -10.22 16.45
N MET A 123 14.56 -10.28 15.16
CA MET A 123 14.51 -11.54 14.41
C MET A 123 14.84 -11.32 12.93
N PRO A 124 15.36 -12.34 12.24
CA PRO A 124 15.52 -12.32 10.79
C PRO A 124 14.16 -12.46 10.09
N GLN A 125 13.36 -11.37 10.10
CA GLN A 125 11.95 -11.39 9.67
C GLN A 125 11.77 -11.91 8.24
N THR A 126 12.60 -11.45 7.29
CA THR A 126 12.52 -11.92 5.91
C THR A 126 12.77 -13.43 5.79
N ASP A 127 13.73 -13.96 6.55
CA ASP A 127 14.10 -15.37 6.49
C ASP A 127 13.02 -16.24 7.14
N LEU A 128 12.47 -15.77 8.27
CA LEU A 128 11.31 -16.39 8.90
C LEU A 128 10.10 -16.42 7.96
N LEU A 129 9.75 -15.31 7.32
CA LEU A 129 8.61 -15.25 6.40
C LEU A 129 8.81 -16.17 5.19
N GLY A 130 10.05 -16.37 4.73
CA GLY A 130 10.35 -17.34 3.68
C GLY A 130 10.45 -18.79 4.14
N HIS A 131 10.34 -19.06 5.44
CA HIS A 131 10.45 -20.42 5.97
C HIS A 131 9.14 -21.22 5.76
N PRO A 132 9.19 -22.48 5.28
CA PRO A 132 7.99 -23.28 4.96
C PRO A 132 7.01 -23.52 6.12
N GLN A 133 7.52 -23.46 7.36
CA GLN A 133 6.69 -23.62 8.56
C GLN A 133 5.85 -22.38 8.89
N VAL A 134 6.19 -21.20 8.40
CA VAL A 134 5.41 -19.99 8.71
C VAL A 134 4.07 -19.99 8.00
N LYS A 135 3.00 -19.84 8.77
CA LYS A 135 1.61 -19.87 8.29
C LYS A 135 0.92 -18.52 8.34
N LEU A 136 1.33 -17.64 9.26
CA LEU A 136 0.69 -16.35 9.51
C LEU A 136 1.73 -15.32 9.94
N PHE A 137 1.60 -14.12 9.39
CA PHE A 137 2.30 -12.94 9.86
C PHE A 137 1.32 -11.96 10.52
N ILE A 138 1.49 -11.72 11.82
CA ILE A 138 0.74 -10.70 12.56
C ILE A 138 1.56 -9.41 12.53
N ALA A 139 1.05 -8.40 11.84
CA ALA A 139 1.85 -7.24 11.45
C ALA A 139 1.11 -5.92 11.59
N HIS A 140 1.86 -4.85 11.90
CA HIS A 140 1.32 -3.50 11.96
C HIS A 140 0.92 -2.89 10.61
N GLY A 141 1.30 -3.48 9.47
CA GLY A 141 0.98 -2.91 8.14
C GLY A 141 2.03 -1.95 7.57
N GLY A 142 3.23 -1.87 8.13
CA GLY A 142 4.32 -1.13 7.51
C GLY A 142 4.68 -1.68 6.13
N THR A 143 4.94 -0.80 5.15
CA THR A 143 5.14 -1.16 3.73
C THR A 143 6.18 -2.25 3.52
N ASN A 144 7.31 -2.20 4.24
CA ASN A 144 8.37 -3.20 4.08
C ASN A 144 7.90 -4.60 4.50
N GLY A 145 7.27 -4.73 5.67
CA GLY A 145 6.77 -6.03 6.15
C GLY A 145 5.63 -6.58 5.30
N VAL A 146 4.77 -5.70 4.78
CA VAL A 146 3.72 -6.10 3.83
C VAL A 146 4.32 -6.63 2.53
N GLN A 147 5.32 -5.96 1.98
CA GLN A 147 6.02 -6.39 0.77
C GLN A 147 6.76 -7.71 0.99
N GLU A 148 7.42 -7.92 2.14
CA GLU A 148 8.03 -9.21 2.50
C GLU A 148 6.99 -10.33 2.62
N ALA A 149 5.82 -10.05 3.20
CA ALA A 149 4.73 -11.01 3.30
C ALA A 149 4.16 -11.40 1.92
N ILE A 150 4.00 -10.43 1.02
CA ILE A 150 3.62 -10.68 -0.38
C ILE A 150 4.70 -11.53 -1.06
N TYR A 151 5.97 -11.13 -0.97
CA TYR A 151 7.08 -11.81 -1.62
C TYR A 151 7.15 -13.29 -1.20
N HIS A 152 7.01 -13.59 0.08
CA HIS A 152 7.09 -14.97 0.61
C HIS A 152 5.76 -15.72 0.64
N GLY A 153 4.63 -15.07 0.31
CA GLY A 153 3.34 -15.74 0.22
C GLY A 153 2.70 -16.08 1.58
N VAL A 154 2.94 -15.26 2.61
CA VAL A 154 2.44 -15.46 3.98
C VAL A 154 1.27 -14.52 4.27
N PRO A 155 0.06 -15.03 4.57
CA PRO A 155 -1.11 -14.18 4.84
C PRO A 155 -0.94 -13.36 6.12
N VAL A 156 -1.65 -12.23 6.19
CA VAL A 156 -1.43 -11.22 7.23
C VAL A 156 -2.66 -11.03 8.13
N LEU A 157 -2.47 -11.07 9.44
CA LEU A 157 -3.39 -10.45 10.39
C LEU A 157 -2.84 -9.05 10.71
N GLY A 158 -3.52 -8.04 10.22
CA GLY A 158 -3.10 -6.65 10.28
C GLY A 158 -3.60 -5.94 11.55
N ILE A 159 -2.71 -5.31 12.30
CA ILE A 159 -3.02 -4.47 13.46
C ILE A 159 -2.49 -3.05 13.20
N PRO A 160 -3.22 -2.21 12.45
CA PRO A 160 -2.74 -0.88 12.10
C PRO A 160 -2.66 0.01 13.34
N LEU A 161 -1.56 0.76 13.46
CA LEU A 161 -1.27 1.62 14.61
C LEU A 161 -1.33 3.10 14.23
N PHE A 162 -0.69 3.50 13.12
CA PHE A 162 -0.63 4.90 12.68
C PHE A 162 -0.15 5.04 11.22
N PHE A 163 -0.18 6.28 10.70
CA PHE A 163 0.22 6.64 9.33
C PHE A 163 -0.55 5.86 8.25
N ASP A 164 0.16 5.38 7.23
CA ASP A 164 -0.32 4.66 6.06
C ASP A 164 -0.62 3.17 6.32
N GLN A 165 -0.39 2.69 7.54
CA GLN A 165 -0.50 1.27 7.89
C GLN A 165 -1.87 0.66 7.61
N TYR A 166 -2.95 1.37 7.97
CA TYR A 166 -4.31 0.91 7.70
C TYR A 166 -4.55 0.76 6.20
N ASP A 167 -4.13 1.76 5.43
CA ASP A 167 -4.30 1.80 3.99
C ASP A 167 -3.49 0.68 3.31
N ASN A 168 -2.28 0.40 3.78
CA ASN A 168 -1.47 -0.72 3.30
C ASN A 168 -2.15 -2.08 3.54
N LEU A 169 -2.73 -2.28 4.74
CA LEU A 169 -3.45 -3.52 5.07
C LEU A 169 -4.78 -3.63 4.32
N LEU A 170 -5.47 -2.51 4.08
CA LEU A 170 -6.71 -2.47 3.33
C LEU A 170 -6.50 -3.03 1.92
N ARG A 171 -5.42 -2.62 1.24
CA ARG A 171 -5.06 -3.17 -0.07
C ARG A 171 -4.90 -4.69 -0.08
N LEU A 172 -4.32 -5.27 0.97
CA LEU A 172 -4.20 -6.72 1.11
C LEU A 172 -5.53 -7.39 1.45
N GLN A 173 -6.35 -6.75 2.28
CA GLN A 173 -7.67 -7.26 2.65
C GLN A 173 -8.61 -7.29 1.45
N GLU A 174 -8.62 -6.26 0.60
CA GLU A 174 -9.36 -6.24 -0.66
C GLU A 174 -8.92 -7.34 -1.64
N ARG A 175 -7.68 -7.83 -1.50
CA ARG A 175 -7.15 -8.99 -2.26
C ARG A 175 -7.42 -10.33 -1.57
N GLY A 176 -8.13 -10.32 -0.45
CA GLY A 176 -8.44 -11.49 0.36
C GLY A 176 -7.20 -12.16 0.94
N ALA A 177 -6.10 -11.43 1.13
CA ALA A 177 -4.81 -11.94 1.62
C ALA A 177 -4.47 -11.45 3.05
N ALA A 178 -5.30 -10.58 3.61
CA ALA A 178 -5.18 -10.12 4.99
C ALA A 178 -6.54 -9.90 5.65
N LYS A 179 -6.55 -9.87 6.99
CA LYS A 179 -7.66 -9.39 7.81
C LYS A 179 -7.17 -8.24 8.68
N ILE A 180 -7.91 -7.15 8.77
CA ILE A 180 -7.62 -6.05 9.67
C ILE A 180 -8.33 -6.29 11.01
N LEU A 181 -7.60 -6.13 12.10
CA LEU A 181 -8.12 -6.04 13.46
C LEU A 181 -7.68 -4.70 14.04
N GLN A 182 -8.64 -3.79 14.25
CA GLN A 182 -8.32 -2.47 14.76
C GLN A 182 -7.80 -2.56 16.19
N LEU A 183 -6.78 -1.75 16.52
CA LEU A 183 -6.15 -1.76 17.85
C LEU A 183 -7.17 -1.60 19.00
N ALA A 184 -8.21 -0.78 18.78
CA ALA A 184 -9.27 -0.53 19.76
C ALA A 184 -10.22 -1.72 19.99
N GLU A 185 -10.26 -2.67 19.05
CA GLU A 185 -11.13 -3.85 19.10
C GLU A 185 -10.41 -5.05 19.74
N ILE A 186 -9.10 -4.95 20.00
CA ILE A 186 -8.29 -6.07 20.50
C ILE A 186 -8.67 -6.43 21.93
N ASN A 187 -9.08 -7.68 22.10
CA ASN A 187 -9.18 -8.41 23.34
C ASN A 187 -8.94 -9.90 23.04
N GLY A 188 -8.87 -10.75 24.06
CA GLY A 188 -8.61 -12.18 23.87
C GLY A 188 -9.54 -12.87 22.86
N HIS A 189 -10.84 -12.55 22.87
CA HIS A 189 -11.81 -13.18 21.96
C HIS A 189 -11.69 -12.69 20.51
N THR A 190 -11.60 -11.37 20.29
CA THR A 190 -11.47 -10.80 18.94
C THR A 190 -10.14 -11.15 18.30
N PHE A 191 -9.07 -11.21 19.10
CA PHE A 191 -7.75 -11.63 18.65
C PHE A 191 -7.73 -13.12 18.30
N GLU A 192 -8.24 -14.00 19.18
CA GLU A 192 -8.29 -15.44 18.93
C GLU A 192 -9.10 -15.79 17.68
N SER A 193 -10.30 -15.22 17.54
CA SER A 193 -11.15 -15.45 16.38
C SER A 193 -10.49 -14.97 15.09
N SER A 194 -9.84 -13.80 15.09
CA SER A 194 -9.13 -13.26 13.93
C SER A 194 -7.91 -14.10 13.53
N VAL A 195 -7.12 -14.56 14.50
CA VAL A 195 -5.97 -15.45 14.27
C VAL A 195 -6.42 -16.77 13.65
N LYS A 196 -7.44 -17.41 14.23
CA LYS A 196 -8.01 -18.66 13.71
C LYS A 196 -8.58 -18.50 12.31
N GLU A 197 -9.26 -17.39 12.03
CA GLU A 197 -9.82 -17.13 10.71
C GLU A 197 -8.72 -17.09 9.63
N VAL A 198 -7.65 -16.33 9.84
CA VAL A 198 -6.56 -16.20 8.86
C VAL A 198 -5.76 -17.50 8.73
N LEU A 199 -5.56 -18.23 9.83
CA LEU A 199 -4.84 -19.51 9.82
C LEU A 199 -5.59 -20.63 9.08
N TYR A 200 -6.91 -20.75 9.30
CA TYR A 200 -7.66 -21.93 8.89
C TYR A 200 -8.58 -21.71 7.67
N LYS A 201 -8.81 -20.46 7.25
CA LYS A 201 -9.54 -20.19 6.01
C LYS A 201 -8.55 -20.15 4.83
N ASP A 202 -8.55 -21.23 4.05
CA ASP A 202 -7.62 -21.45 2.93
C ASP A 202 -7.51 -20.28 1.94
N SER A 203 -8.59 -19.52 1.75
CA SER A 203 -8.62 -18.39 0.81
C SER A 203 -7.50 -17.38 1.09
N TYR A 204 -7.15 -17.12 2.36
CA TYR A 204 -6.08 -16.18 2.69
C TYR A 204 -4.72 -16.65 2.17
N ARG A 205 -4.38 -17.92 2.41
CA ARG A 205 -3.14 -18.54 1.94
C ARG A 205 -3.11 -18.59 0.42
N GLN A 206 -4.19 -19.06 -0.22
CA GLN A 206 -4.28 -19.19 -1.68
C GLN A 206 -4.14 -17.83 -2.37
N ASN A 207 -4.83 -16.80 -1.87
CA ASN A 207 -4.74 -15.44 -2.39
C ASN A 207 -3.33 -14.88 -2.20
N MET A 208 -2.73 -15.02 -1.03
CA MET A 208 -1.38 -14.52 -0.80
C MET A 208 -0.34 -15.23 -1.66
N GLN A 209 -0.45 -16.54 -1.86
CA GLN A 209 0.42 -17.28 -2.79
C GLN A 209 0.22 -16.84 -4.25
N ARG A 210 -1.01 -16.52 -4.66
CA ARG A 210 -1.28 -15.92 -5.97
C ARG A 210 -0.59 -14.56 -6.11
N LEU A 211 -0.69 -13.70 -5.09
CA LEU A 211 0.00 -12.41 -5.08
C LEU A 211 1.52 -12.59 -5.12
N SER A 212 2.09 -13.50 -4.35
CA SER A 212 3.53 -13.82 -4.38
C SER A 212 4.01 -14.21 -5.78
N ARG A 213 3.28 -15.10 -6.47
CA ARG A 213 3.61 -15.48 -7.85
C ARG A 213 3.61 -14.28 -8.78
N LEU A 214 2.56 -13.46 -8.75
CA LEU A 214 2.46 -12.25 -9.57
C LEU A 214 3.56 -11.23 -9.25
N HIS A 215 3.88 -11.05 -7.97
CA HIS A 215 4.85 -10.06 -7.52
C HIS A 215 6.27 -10.42 -7.96
N ARG A 216 6.60 -11.72 -7.92
CA ARG A 216 7.91 -12.27 -8.28
C ARG A 216 8.09 -12.50 -9.78
N ASP A 217 7.00 -12.64 -10.53
CA ASP A 217 7.01 -12.83 -11.98
C ASP A 217 7.25 -11.50 -12.70
N GLN A 218 8.52 -11.08 -12.71
CA GLN A 218 8.97 -9.87 -13.40
C GLN A 218 10.19 -10.18 -14.28
N PRO A 219 10.29 -9.59 -15.48
CA PRO A 219 11.41 -9.85 -16.39
C PRO A 219 12.75 -9.28 -15.90
N ILE A 220 12.71 -8.26 -15.04
CA ILE A 220 13.88 -7.58 -14.46
C ILE A 220 13.59 -7.38 -12.97
N SER A 221 14.56 -7.69 -12.11
CA SER A 221 14.36 -7.49 -10.68
C SER A 221 14.14 -6.00 -10.35
N PRO A 222 13.36 -5.66 -9.31
CA PRO A 222 13.11 -4.26 -8.95
C PRO A 222 14.40 -3.45 -8.69
N MET A 223 15.44 -4.10 -8.14
CA MET A 223 16.73 -3.45 -7.90
C MET A 223 17.50 -3.20 -9.20
N GLU A 224 17.60 -4.17 -10.11
CA GLU A 224 18.25 -3.96 -11.42
C GLU A 224 17.51 -2.90 -12.24
N LYS A 225 16.18 -2.87 -12.17
CA LYS A 225 15.36 -1.82 -12.79
C LYS A 225 15.71 -0.44 -12.23
N ALA A 226 15.88 -0.32 -10.91
CA ALA A 226 16.30 0.92 -10.27
C ALA A 226 17.68 1.38 -10.77
N ILE A 227 18.65 0.46 -10.79
CA ILE A 227 20.02 0.72 -11.27
C ILE A 227 19.99 1.21 -12.72
N PHE A 228 19.28 0.50 -13.59
CA PHE A 228 19.15 0.86 -15.01
C PHE A 228 18.66 2.30 -15.19
N TRP A 229 17.62 2.70 -14.46
CA TRP A 229 17.04 4.04 -14.62
C TRP A 229 17.92 5.15 -14.03
N VAL A 230 18.65 4.87 -12.94
CA VAL A 230 19.67 5.80 -12.42
C VAL A 230 20.77 5.99 -13.47
N GLU A 231 21.31 4.90 -14.02
CA GLU A 231 22.33 4.96 -15.07
C GLU A 231 21.81 5.62 -16.35
N TYR A 232 20.53 5.42 -16.70
CA TYR A 232 19.89 6.09 -17.82
C TYR A 232 19.94 7.61 -17.67
N VAL A 233 19.50 8.14 -16.52
CA VAL A 233 19.53 9.58 -16.24
C VAL A 233 20.96 10.13 -16.31
N MET A 234 21.93 9.40 -15.75
CA MET A 234 23.34 9.80 -15.80
C MET A 234 23.90 9.82 -17.23
N ARG A 235 23.65 8.76 -18.02
CA ARG A 235 24.13 8.63 -19.40
C ARG A 235 23.56 9.69 -20.33
N HIS A 236 22.29 10.07 -20.12
CA HIS A 236 21.59 11.02 -20.99
C HIS A 236 21.54 12.45 -20.43
N LYS A 237 22.14 12.70 -19.26
CA LYS A 237 22.15 14.00 -18.58
C LYS A 237 20.73 14.53 -18.31
N GLY A 238 19.84 13.64 -17.88
CA GLY A 238 18.44 13.92 -17.57
C GLY A 238 17.45 13.04 -18.34
N ALA A 239 16.16 13.22 -18.08
CA ALA A 239 15.07 12.47 -18.72
C ALA A 239 13.85 13.35 -19.00
N GLY A 240 14.07 14.60 -19.42
CA GLY A 240 12.99 15.59 -19.64
C GLY A 240 11.86 15.13 -20.57
N HIS A 241 12.15 14.29 -21.56
CA HIS A 241 11.14 13.74 -22.49
C HIS A 241 10.15 12.76 -21.83
N LEU A 242 10.43 12.29 -20.61
CA LEU A 242 9.54 11.44 -19.81
C LEU A 242 8.72 12.24 -18.79
N ARG A 243 9.04 13.53 -18.61
CA ARG A 243 8.37 14.43 -17.68
C ARG A 243 7.15 15.07 -18.35
N THR A 244 6.16 15.41 -17.55
CA THR A 244 5.01 16.17 -18.02
C THR A 244 5.34 17.66 -18.14
N GLU A 245 4.90 18.29 -19.23
CA GLU A 245 4.95 19.74 -19.38
C GLU A 245 3.89 20.46 -18.55
N ALA A 246 2.92 19.73 -17.98
CA ALA A 246 1.86 20.29 -17.16
C ALA A 246 2.38 21.12 -15.97
N TYR A 247 3.54 20.75 -15.40
CA TYR A 247 4.14 21.49 -14.29
C TYR A 247 4.66 22.88 -14.67
N LYS A 248 4.90 23.13 -15.97
CA LYS A 248 5.35 24.42 -16.49
C LYS A 248 4.22 25.28 -17.04
N MET A 249 3.02 24.72 -17.15
CA MET A 249 1.87 25.42 -17.72
C MET A 249 1.26 26.42 -16.73
N PRO A 250 0.87 27.61 -17.18
CA PRO A 250 0.00 28.49 -16.40
C PRO A 250 -1.31 27.78 -16.05
N TRP A 251 -1.86 28.06 -14.87
CA TRP A 251 -3.07 27.39 -14.36
C TRP A 251 -4.25 27.46 -15.35
N TYR A 252 -4.42 28.58 -16.05
CA TYR A 252 -5.53 28.76 -17.00
C TYR A 252 -5.38 27.89 -18.26
N SER A 253 -4.15 27.59 -18.68
CA SER A 253 -3.88 26.65 -19.77
C SER A 253 -4.10 25.21 -19.30
N TYR A 254 -3.60 24.89 -18.10
CA TYR A 254 -3.80 23.57 -17.49
C TYR A 254 -5.28 23.22 -17.33
N TYR A 255 -6.11 24.18 -16.88
CA TYR A 255 -7.56 24.00 -16.75
C TYR A 255 -8.35 24.32 -18.04
N SER A 256 -7.69 24.61 -19.16
CA SER A 256 -8.31 24.89 -20.47
C SER A 256 -9.45 25.92 -20.39
N ILE A 257 -9.21 27.04 -19.68
CA ILE A 257 -10.22 28.07 -19.44
C ILE A 257 -10.72 28.69 -20.74
N ASP A 258 -9.85 28.84 -21.72
CA ASP A 258 -10.17 29.30 -23.07
C ASP A 258 -11.18 28.37 -23.77
N VAL A 259 -10.97 27.05 -23.71
CA VAL A 259 -11.89 26.04 -24.26
C VAL A 259 -13.23 26.09 -23.54
N LEU A 260 -13.22 26.19 -22.21
CA LEU A 260 -14.44 26.31 -21.42
C LEU A 260 -15.25 27.56 -21.82
N LEU A 261 -14.60 28.72 -21.93
CA LEU A 261 -15.24 29.97 -22.34
C LEU A 261 -15.81 29.86 -23.78
N PHE A 262 -15.08 29.23 -24.70
CA PHE A 262 -15.56 28.97 -26.05
C PHE A 262 -16.83 28.10 -26.06
N LEU A 263 -16.83 26.98 -25.30
CA LEU A 263 -17.99 26.11 -25.20
C LEU A 263 -19.20 26.82 -24.57
N MET A 264 -18.98 27.62 -23.52
CA MET A 264 -20.03 28.44 -22.91
C MET A 264 -20.61 29.47 -23.89
N ALA A 265 -19.77 30.09 -24.72
CA ALA A 265 -20.22 31.01 -25.75
C ALA A 265 -21.07 30.31 -26.82
N VAL A 266 -20.68 29.12 -27.28
CA VAL A 266 -21.46 28.32 -28.24
C VAL A 266 -22.84 27.97 -27.67
N VAL A 267 -22.89 27.51 -26.41
CA VAL A 267 -24.15 27.19 -25.72
C VAL A 267 -25.03 28.43 -25.57
N ALA A 268 -24.46 29.58 -25.20
CA ALA A 268 -25.19 30.84 -25.09
C ALA A 268 -25.77 31.28 -26.44
N VAL A 269 -25.01 31.20 -27.53
CA VAL A 269 -25.49 31.51 -28.89
C VAL A 269 -26.63 30.60 -29.30
N LEU A 270 -26.54 29.29 -29.02
CA LEU A 270 -27.63 28.34 -29.29
C LEU A 270 -28.90 28.71 -28.50
N PHE A 271 -28.80 29.00 -27.20
CA PHE A 271 -29.95 29.43 -26.40
C PHE A 271 -30.56 30.74 -26.90
N LEU A 272 -29.73 31.73 -27.22
CA LEU A 272 -30.19 33.01 -27.77
C LEU A 272 -30.88 32.84 -29.12
N SER A 273 -30.35 31.95 -29.98
CA SER A 273 -30.95 31.64 -31.28
C SER A 273 -32.34 30.97 -31.13
N VAL A 274 -32.46 29.99 -30.24
CA VAL A 274 -33.74 29.32 -29.93
C VAL A 274 -34.74 30.32 -29.35
N TYR A 275 -34.31 31.15 -28.39
CA TYR A 275 -35.13 32.21 -27.81
C TYR A 275 -35.62 33.19 -28.89
N ALA A 276 -34.74 33.61 -29.80
CA ALA A 276 -35.09 34.49 -30.91
C ALA A 276 -36.12 33.85 -31.85
N VAL A 277 -35.94 32.56 -32.21
CA VAL A 277 -36.90 31.81 -33.04
C VAL A 277 -38.26 31.69 -32.36
N ILE A 278 -38.30 31.30 -31.07
CA ILE A 278 -39.55 31.21 -30.29
C ILE A 278 -40.24 32.58 -30.24
N ARG A 279 -39.49 33.65 -29.96
CA ARG A 279 -40.03 35.02 -29.91
C ARG A 279 -40.60 35.44 -31.27
N LEU A 280 -39.90 35.17 -32.37
CA LEU A 280 -40.37 35.45 -33.73
C LEU A 280 -41.66 34.68 -34.06
N LEU A 281 -41.74 33.39 -33.72
CA LEU A 281 -42.94 32.57 -33.91
C LEU A 281 -44.13 33.06 -33.06
N CYS A 282 -43.89 33.42 -31.80
CA CYS A 282 -44.91 33.97 -30.90
C CYS A 282 -45.39 35.37 -31.33
N CYS A 283 -44.49 36.24 -31.78
CA CYS A 283 -44.84 37.57 -32.33
C CYS A 283 -45.62 37.47 -33.64
N ARG A 284 -45.26 36.55 -34.55
CA ARG A 284 -46.06 36.27 -35.76
C ARG A 284 -47.49 35.83 -35.42
N ARG A 285 -47.65 34.92 -34.45
CA ARG A 285 -48.98 34.45 -34.00
C ARG A 285 -49.86 35.58 -33.44
N ARG A 286 -49.27 36.57 -32.76
CA ARG A 286 -49.99 37.72 -32.18
C ARG A 286 -50.49 38.70 -33.24
N ASN A 287 -49.72 38.94 -34.30
CA ASN A 287 -50.14 39.80 -35.43
C ASN A 287 -51.23 39.16 -36.31
N THR A 288 -51.29 37.84 -36.42
CA THR A 288 -52.40 37.16 -37.12
C THR A 288 -53.74 37.26 -36.40
N LYS A 289 -53.77 37.51 -35.08
CA LYS A 289 -55.02 37.67 -34.31
C LYS A 289 -55.62 39.08 -34.37
N ILE A 290 -54.92 40.08 -34.90
CA ILE A 290 -55.37 41.50 -34.93
C ILE A 290 -56.08 41.85 -36.26
N LYS A 291 -56.34 40.87 -37.15
CA LYS A 291 -57.08 41.05 -38.41
C LYS A 291 -58.53 40.53 -38.40
N GLN A 292 -59.19 40.49 -37.24
CA GLN A 292 -60.64 40.23 -37.14
C GLN A 292 -61.31 41.27 -36.23
N ASN A 293 -61.66 42.40 -36.84
CA ASN A 293 -62.91 43.16 -36.75
C ASN A 293 -62.71 44.57 -37.29
#